data_AF-A0A7W0PMR5-F1
#
_entry.id   AF-A0A7W0PMR5-F1
#
_cell.length_a   1.000
_cell.length_b   1.000
_cell.length_c   1.000
_cell.angle_alpha   90.00
_cell.angle_beta   90.00
_cell.angle_gamma   90.00
#
_symmetry.space_group_name_H-M   'P 1'
#
loop_
_entity.id
_entity.type
_entity.pdbx_description
1 polymer ?
#
loop_
_entity_poly.entity_id
_entity_poly.type
_entity_poly.pdbx_seq_one_letter_code
_entity_poly.pdbx_strand_id
1 'polypeptide(L)' 'MVLPGLWVVQNPLFSGYSGVSAYLQSRKLVIAVATTYGEGSFDETGEYRFGNASQLVFSAIVAYLVPELAAPVAG' A
#
# COMPACT_ATOMS: atom_id res chain seq x y z
N MET A 1 11.93 4.78 4.43
CA MET A 1 11.23 6.03 4.07
C MET A 1 11.59 6.34 2.63
N VAL A 2 10.61 6.29 1.73
CA VAL A 2 10.78 6.69 0.34
C VAL A 2 9.95 7.96 0.14
N LEU A 3 10.44 8.91 -0.64
CA LEU A 3 9.68 10.07 -1.13
C LEU A 3 9.44 9.94 -2.65
N PRO A 4 8.59 9.02 -3.14
CA PRO A 4 8.18 9.03 -4.54
C PRO A 4 7.19 10.17 -4.73
N GLY A 5 7.64 11.28 -5.34
CA GLY A 5 6.79 12.45 -5.58
C GLY A 5 6.38 13.21 -4.31
N LEU A 6 5.13 13.68 -4.25
CA LEU A 6 4.56 14.51 -3.17
C LEU A 6 4.12 13.73 -1.92
N TRP A 7 4.28 12.40 -1.91
CA TRP A 7 3.81 11.54 -0.83
C TRP A 7 4.92 11.18 0.15
N VAL A 8 4.61 11.19 1.44
CA VAL A 8 5.43 10.56 2.48
C VAL A 8 4.81 9.20 2.80
N VAL A 9 5.52 8.11 2.50
CA VAL A 9 4.96 6.74 2.59
C VAL A 9 5.83 5.78 3.40
N GLN A 10 5.16 4.97 4.21
CA GLN A 10 5.68 3.74 4.82
C GLN A 10 4.82 2.56 4.35
N ASN A 11 5.46 1.48 3.93
CA ASN A 11 4.78 0.28 3.45
C ASN A 11 5.44 -0.99 4.01
N PRO A 12 5.16 -1.35 5.28
CA PRO A 12 5.59 -2.64 5.82
C PRO A 12 4.88 -3.83 5.16
N LEU A 13 5.64 -4.88 4.86
CA LEU A 13 5.14 -6.19 4.44
C LEU A 13 5.78 -7.28 5.31
N PHE A 14 4.96 -8.04 6.03
CA PHE A 14 5.37 -9.13 6.91
C PHE A 14 4.48 -10.36 6.68
N SER A 15 4.96 -11.56 7.02
CA SER A 15 4.26 -12.83 6.77
C SER A 15 2.87 -12.98 7.39
N GLY A 16 2.45 -12.07 8.27
CA GLY A 16 1.09 -12.05 8.83
C GLY A 16 0.24 -10.83 8.44
N TYR A 17 0.87 -9.76 7.92
CA TYR A 17 0.16 -8.53 7.59
C TYR A 17 0.95 -7.65 6.61
N SER A 18 0.24 -6.78 5.91
CA SER A 18 0.84 -5.64 5.23
C SER A 18 0.15 -4.35 5.62
N GLY A 19 0.87 -3.24 5.55
CA GLY A 19 0.33 -1.92 5.86
C GLY A 19 0.82 -0.86 4.89
N VAL A 20 0.01 0.16 4.66
CA VAL A 20 0.44 1.43 4.06
C VAL A 20 0.04 2.56 5.00
N SER A 21 0.97 3.48 5.25
CA SER A 21 0.68 4.79 5.84
C SER A 21 1.25 5.85 4.92
N ALA A 22 0.38 6.67 4.34
CA ALA A 22 0.73 7.65 3.33
C ALA A 22 0.12 9.02 3.63
N TYR A 23 0.93 10.07 3.50
CA TYR A 23 0.51 11.46 3.66
C TYR A 23 0.80 12.28 2.41
N LEU A 24 -0.22 12.97 1.89
CA LEU A 24 -0.13 13.93 0.80
C LEU A 24 -0.32 15.35 1.34
N GLN A 25 0.78 16.07 1.50
CA GLN A 25 0.78 17.39 2.14
C GLN A 25 -0.07 18.43 1.40
N SER A 26 -0.05 18.44 0.06
CA SER A 26 -0.78 19.42 -0.76
C SER A 26 -2.29 19.38 -0.58
N ARG A 27 -2.84 18.22 -0.19
CA ARG A 27 -4.28 18.02 0.03
C ARG A 27 -4.65 17.82 1.51
N LYS A 28 -3.65 17.84 2.41
CA LYS A 28 -3.82 17.45 3.83
C LYS A 28 -4.52 16.09 3.98
N LEU A 29 -4.20 15.15 3.08
CA LEU A 29 -4.84 13.84 3.00
C LEU A 29 -3.92 12.76 3.58
N VAL A 30 -4.46 11.96 4.50
CA VAL A 30 -3.81 10.76 5.04
C VAL A 30 -4.60 9.54 4.60
N ILE A 31 -3.90 8.51 4.12
CA ILE A 31 -4.47 7.19 3.84
C ILE A 31 -3.67 6.16 4.64
N ALA A 32 -4.37 5.38 5.45
CA ALA A 32 -3.80 4.26 6.18
C ALA A 32 -4.59 2.99 5.86
N VAL A 33 -3.89 1.95 5.43
CA VAL A 33 -4.46 0.65 5.07
C VAL A 33 -3.71 -0.43 5.84
N ALA A 34 -4.44 -1.37 6.43
CA ALA A 34 -3.88 -2.58 7.03
C ALA A 34 -4.63 -3.78 6.47
N THR A 35 -3.88 -4.81 6.06
CA THR A 35 -4.45 -6.09 5.62
C THR A 35 -3.76 -7.23 6.36
N THR A 36 -4.51 -8.28 6.69
CA THR A 36 -4.00 -9.48 7.36
C THR A 36 -4.03 -10.66 6.41
N TYR A 37 -3.05 -11.55 6.50
CA TYR A 37 -2.94 -12.71 5.64
C TYR A 37 -3.30 -14.00 6.38
N GLY A 38 -4.18 -14.79 5.76
CA GLY A 38 -4.44 -16.17 6.18
C GLY A 38 -3.66 -17.16 5.32
N GLU A 39 -3.77 -18.46 5.60
CA GLU A 39 -3.07 -19.50 4.84
C GLU A 39 -3.32 -19.42 3.33
N GLY A 40 -4.57 -19.14 2.92
CA GLY A 40 -4.95 -19.00 1.51
C GLY A 40 -4.39 -17.76 0.80
N SER A 41 -3.67 -16.87 1.51
CA SER A 41 -2.99 -15.72 0.91
C SER A 41 -1.64 -16.08 0.29
N PHE A 42 -1.13 -17.28 0.57
CA PHE A 42 0.15 -17.78 0.05
C PHE A 42 -0.06 -18.82 -1.04
N ASP A 43 0.88 -18.90 -1.98
CA ASP A 43 0.92 -19.99 -2.97
C ASP A 43 1.68 -21.21 -2.45
N GLU A 44 1.82 -22.24 -3.28
CA GLU A 44 2.49 -23.50 -2.92
C GLU A 44 3.97 -23.34 -2.57
N THR A 45 4.58 -22.21 -2.92
CA THR A 45 5.98 -21.87 -2.59
C THR A 45 6.12 -20.98 -1.36
N GLY A 46 5.00 -20.56 -0.77
CA GLY A 46 4.97 -19.63 0.37
C GLY A 46 5.02 -18.16 -0.03
N GLU A 47 4.91 -17.84 -1.32
CA GLU A 47 4.89 -16.47 -1.83
C GLU A 47 3.48 -15.87 -1.75
N TYR A 48 3.38 -14.54 -1.68
CA TYR A 48 2.09 -13.86 -1.62
C TYR A 48 1.36 -13.98 -2.95
N ARG A 49 0.23 -14.71 -2.97
CA ARG A 49 -0.57 -14.99 -4.17
C ARG A 49 -0.99 -13.74 -4.94
N PHE A 50 -1.24 -12.64 -4.22
CA PHE A 50 -1.67 -11.35 -4.78
C PHE A 50 -0.66 -10.23 -4.51
N GLY A 51 0.57 -10.57 -4.10
CA GLY A 51 1.58 -9.60 -3.67
C GLY A 51 1.15 -8.83 -2.42
N ASN A 52 1.60 -7.57 -2.33
CA ASN A 52 1.30 -6.70 -1.20
C ASN A 52 -0.13 -6.13 -1.27
N ALA A 53 -1.07 -6.76 -0.56
CA ALA A 53 -2.48 -6.40 -0.62
C ALA A 53 -2.80 -4.98 -0.12
N SER A 54 -2.10 -4.48 0.91
CA SER A 54 -2.31 -3.10 1.39
C SER A 54 -1.92 -2.07 0.33
N GLN A 55 -0.87 -2.34 -0.47
CA GLN A 55 -0.48 -1.50 -1.60
C GLN A 55 -1.56 -1.50 -2.70
N LEU A 56 -2.16 -2.65 -3.02
CA LEU A 56 -3.23 -2.73 -4.03
C LEU A 56 -4.44 -1.89 -3.62
N VAL A 57 -4.88 -2.02 -2.37
CA VAL A 57 -6.01 -1.23 -1.84
C VAL A 57 -5.66 0.25 -1.77
N PHE A 58 -4.47 0.60 -1.30
CA PHE A 58 -3.99 1.99 -1.30
C PHE A 58 -4.00 2.61 -2.70
N SER A 59 -3.50 1.89 -3.71
CA SER A 59 -3.49 2.36 -5.09
C SER A 59 -4.91 2.60 -5.63
N ALA A 60 -5.87 1.73 -5.30
CA ALA A 60 -7.28 1.92 -5.69
C ALA A 60 -7.90 3.16 -5.03
N ILE A 61 -7.59 3.41 -3.75
CA ILE A 61 -8.06 4.60 -3.03
C ILE A 61 -7.46 5.87 -3.64
N VAL A 62 -6.16 5.88 -3.93
CA VAL A 62 -5.50 7.03 -4.57
C VAL A 62 -6.10 7.32 -5.94
N ALA A 63 -6.31 6.29 -6.77
CA ALA A 63 -6.93 6.44 -8.08
C ALA A 63 -8.34 7.05 -8.01
N TYR A 64 -9.07 6.82 -6.91
CA TYR A 64 -10.39 7.39 -6.70
C TYR A 64 -10.35 8.82 -6.13
N LEU A 65 -9.54 9.06 -5.09
CA LEU A 65 -9.52 10.34 -4.38
C LEU A 65 -8.67 11.41 -5.07
N VAL A 66 -7.63 10.99 -5.78
CA VAL A 66 -6.58 11.85 -6.33
C VAL A 66 -6.14 11.32 -7.71
N PRO A 67 -7.05 11.19 -8.69
CA PRO A 67 -6.79 10.51 -9.97
C PRO A 67 -5.67 11.12 -10.82
N GLU A 68 -5.32 12.38 -10.57
CA GLU A 68 -4.23 13.09 -11.23
C GLU A 68 -2.83 12.76 -10.68
N LEU A 69 -2.75 12.06 -9.54
CA LEU A 69 -1.49 11.62 -8.95
C LEU A 69 -1.41 10.09 -8.91
N ALA A 70 -0.30 9.54 -9.39
CA ALA A 70 -0.03 8.12 -9.25
C ALA A 70 0.20 7.75 -7.78
N ALA A 71 -0.29 6.58 -7.37
CA ALA A 71 0.03 6.01 -6.07
C ALA A 71 1.53 5.64 -6.04
N PRO A 72 2.30 6.09 -5.03
CA PRO A 72 3.67 5.65 -4.84
C PRO A 72 3.70 4.14 -4.63
N VAL A 73 4.54 3.45 -5.40
CA VAL A 73 4.90 2.05 -5.17
C VAL A 73 6.14 2.03 -4.30
N ALA A 74 6.07 1.40 -3.13
CA ALA A 74 7.27 1.05 -2.39
C ALA A 74 7.95 -0.12 -3.12
N GLY A 75 9.23 0.06 -3.46
CA GLY A 75 10.07 -1.00 -4.04
C GLY A 75 10.51 -2.03 -3.02
#